data_AF-A0A3D0P9C1-F1
#
_entry.id   AF-A0A3D0P9C1-F1
#
_cell.length_a   1.000
_cell.length_b   1.000
_cell.length_c   1.000
_cell.angle_alpha   90.00
_cell.angle_beta   90.00
_cell.angle_gamma   90.00
#
_symmetry.space_group_name_H-M   'P 1'
#
loop_
_entity.id
_entity.type
_entity.pdbx_description
1 polymer ?
#
loop_
_entity_poly.entity_id
_entity_poly.type
_entity_poly.pdbx_seq_one_letter_code
_entity_poly.pdbx_strand_id
1 'polypeptide(L)'
;EGCIMARVCHTNNCPVGVATQKENLRKRFPGLPEQVVNFFLFVAEEVRQLLSVLGVASLQELIGRTELLKARQVQLAKTQALDLSCLLAPIAGAEDRSWLQHASEAHSNGPILEDQLLADAELMAAIEGHGQLA
;
A
#
# COMPACT_ATOMS: atom_id res chain seq x y z
N GLU A 1 2.93 10.06 -13.22
CA GLU A 1 1.68 10.68 -13.71
C GLU A 1 1.50 10.48 -15.20
N GLY A 2 0.27 10.42 -15.71
CA GLY A 2 0.05 10.36 -17.17
C GLY A 2 -1.25 9.69 -17.63
N CYS A 3 -1.98 9.01 -16.74
CA CYS A 3 -3.31 8.49 -17.09
C CYS A 3 -4.31 9.65 -17.26
N ILE A 4 -4.99 9.70 -18.41
CA ILE A 4 -6.06 10.69 -18.67
C ILE A 4 -7.47 10.11 -18.45
N MET A 5 -7.57 8.97 -17.76
CA MET A 5 -8.82 8.28 -17.47
C MET A 5 -9.67 7.94 -18.72
N ALA A 6 -9.00 7.53 -19.81
CA ALA A 6 -9.67 7.11 -21.05
C ALA A 6 -10.46 5.80 -20.91
N ARG A 7 -10.21 4.99 -19.87
CA ARG A 7 -10.92 3.72 -19.55
C ARG A 7 -10.89 2.64 -20.64
N VAL A 8 -9.87 2.65 -21.48
CA VAL A 8 -9.66 1.67 -22.57
C VAL A 8 -8.47 0.72 -22.31
N CYS A 9 -8.05 0.57 -21.06
CA CYS A 9 -6.80 -0.13 -20.68
C CYS A 9 -6.74 -1.56 -21.24
N HIS A 10 -7.83 -2.32 -21.16
CA HIS A 10 -7.92 -3.71 -21.64
C HIS A 10 -7.84 -3.85 -23.17
N THR A 11 -8.00 -2.75 -23.92
CA THR A 11 -8.03 -2.78 -25.40
C THR A 11 -6.65 -2.64 -26.04
N ASN A 12 -5.59 -2.47 -25.24
CA ASN A 12 -4.24 -2.19 -25.73
C ASN A 12 -4.11 -0.87 -26.53
N ASN A 13 -5.08 0.05 -26.41
CA ASN A 13 -5.13 1.34 -27.13
C ASN A 13 -5.01 2.55 -26.18
N CYS A 14 -4.23 2.44 -25.10
CA CYS A 14 -3.99 3.59 -24.22
C CYS A 14 -3.39 4.76 -25.02
N PRO A 15 -4.06 5.93 -25.08
CA PRO A 15 -3.66 7.02 -25.99
C PRO A 15 -2.34 7.70 -25.58
N VAL A 16 -1.95 7.53 -24.32
CA VAL A 16 -0.83 8.19 -23.63
C VAL A 16 0.28 7.22 -23.22
N GLY A 17 0.24 5.98 -23.71
CA GLY A 17 1.35 5.03 -23.51
C GLY A 17 1.46 4.38 -22.13
N VAL A 18 0.47 4.56 -21.24
CA VAL A 18 0.47 3.98 -19.87
C VAL A 18 0.15 2.47 -19.89
N ALA A 19 -1.02 2.10 -20.42
CA ALA A 19 -1.52 0.71 -20.40
C ALA A 19 -1.62 0.15 -21.82
N THR A 20 -0.48 -0.01 -22.49
CA THR A 20 -0.38 -0.55 -23.85
C THR A 20 0.99 -1.17 -24.08
N GLN A 21 1.04 -2.24 -24.87
CA GLN A 21 2.28 -2.86 -25.35
C GLN A 21 2.63 -2.41 -26.78
N LYS A 22 1.72 -1.72 -27.47
CA LYS A 22 1.97 -1.21 -28.83
C LYS A 22 3.10 -0.18 -28.80
N GLU A 23 4.18 -0.46 -29.52
CA GLU A 23 5.41 0.32 -29.44
C GLU A 23 5.19 1.81 -29.81
N ASN A 24 4.40 2.07 -30.85
CA ASN A 24 4.06 3.43 -31.27
C ASN A 24 3.25 4.21 -30.22
N LEU A 25 2.49 3.53 -29.35
CA LEU A 25 1.76 4.17 -28.25
C LEU A 25 2.63 4.31 -27.00
N ARG A 26 3.51 3.34 -26.70
CA ARG A 26 4.48 3.45 -25.59
C ARG A 26 5.41 4.65 -25.73
N LYS A 27 5.83 4.98 -26.97
CA LYS A 27 6.62 6.19 -27.28
C LYS A 27 5.93 7.50 -26.90
N ARG A 28 4.64 7.48 -26.57
CA ARG A 28 3.87 8.66 -26.12
C ARG A 28 3.89 8.86 -24.61
N PHE A 29 4.47 7.94 -23.83
CA PHE A 29 4.48 8.04 -22.37
C PHE A 29 5.36 9.22 -21.92
N PRO A 30 4.78 10.25 -21.26
CA PRO A 30 5.52 11.45 -20.85
C PRO A 30 5.99 11.38 -19.39
N GLY A 31 5.74 10.26 -18.69
CA GLY A 31 5.89 10.17 -17.26
C GLY A 31 7.36 10.16 -16.83
N LEU A 32 7.68 10.97 -15.82
CA LEU A 32 8.99 11.02 -15.18
C LEU A 32 8.89 10.52 -13.74
N PRO A 33 9.89 9.79 -13.19
CA PRO A 33 9.88 9.33 -11.81
C PRO A 33 9.57 10.44 -10.79
N GLU A 34 10.11 11.65 -11.01
CA GLU A 34 9.97 12.81 -10.14
C GLU A 34 8.50 13.24 -9.99
N GLN A 35 7.67 13.03 -11.01
CA GLN A 35 6.25 13.38 -10.93
C GLN A 35 5.51 12.54 -9.88
N VAL A 36 5.86 11.26 -9.74
CA VAL A 36 5.24 10.38 -8.74
C VAL A 36 5.81 10.68 -7.35
N VAL A 37 7.10 11.00 -7.24
CA VAL A 37 7.71 11.46 -5.98
C VAL A 37 6.99 12.72 -5.49
N ASN A 38 6.79 13.72 -6.36
CA ASN A 38 6.11 14.96 -6.01
C ASN A 38 4.65 14.72 -5.59
N PHE A 39 3.94 13.80 -6.25
CA PHE A 39 2.59 13.39 -5.81
C PHE A 39 2.60 12.90 -4.35
N PHE A 40 3.49 11.98 -4.00
CA PHE A 40 3.57 11.47 -2.63
C PHE A 40 4.04 12.52 -1.62
N LEU A 41 4.91 13.45 -2.01
CA LEU A 41 5.28 14.59 -1.16
C LEU A 41 4.07 15.46 -0.81
N PHE A 42 3.21 15.78 -1.78
CA PHE A 42 2.01 16.55 -1.51
C PHE A 42 1.00 15.80 -0.64
N VAL A 43 0.78 14.50 -0.91
CA VAL A 43 -0.08 13.65 -0.06
C VAL A 43 0.45 13.60 1.37
N ALA A 44 1.76 13.41 1.55
CA ALA A 44 2.38 13.37 2.87
C ALA A 44 2.22 14.71 3.62
N GLU A 45 2.38 15.83 2.92
CA GLU A 45 2.23 17.15 3.54
C GLU A 45 0.78 17.43 3.94
N GLU A 46 -0.21 17.08 3.12
CA GLU A 46 -1.63 17.19 3.48
C GLU A 46 -1.96 16.32 4.71
N VAL A 47 -1.44 15.08 4.75
CA VAL A 47 -1.59 14.21 5.93
C VAL A 47 -1.02 14.91 7.17
N ARG A 48 0.19 15.48 7.11
CA ARG A 48 0.81 16.18 8.26
C ARG A 48 -0.01 17.40 8.70
N GLN A 49 -0.61 18.14 7.78
CA GLN A 49 -1.51 19.25 8.10
C GLN A 49 -2.75 18.75 8.86
N LEU A 50 -3.35 17.64 8.42
CA LEU A 50 -4.49 17.03 9.11
C LEU A 50 -4.11 16.48 10.50
N LEU A 51 -2.92 15.86 10.65
CA LEU A 51 -2.39 15.45 11.95
C LEU A 51 -2.32 16.64 12.91
N SER A 52 -1.83 17.78 12.44
CA SER A 52 -1.73 19.01 13.22
C SER A 52 -3.10 19.55 13.66
N VAL A 53 -4.12 19.50 12.78
CA VAL A 53 -5.49 19.91 13.12
C VAL A 53 -6.10 19.01 14.20
N LEU A 54 -5.77 17.72 14.16
CA LEU A 54 -6.22 16.72 15.14
C LEU A 54 -5.40 16.72 16.43
N GLY A 55 -4.26 17.43 16.47
CA GLY A 55 -3.40 17.54 17.64
C GLY A 55 -2.57 16.29 17.94
N VAL A 56 -2.21 15.51 16.91
CA VAL A 56 -1.40 14.29 17.03
C VAL A 56 -0.06 14.44 16.31
N ALA A 57 0.98 13.80 16.82
CA ALA A 57 2.34 13.98 16.29
C ALA A 57 2.68 12.98 15.15
N SER A 58 1.98 11.85 15.09
CA SER A 58 2.27 10.77 14.15
C SER A 58 1.01 10.08 13.62
N LEU A 59 1.14 9.44 12.46
CA LEU A 59 0.04 8.64 11.90
C LEU A 59 -0.28 7.42 12.80
N GLN A 60 0.74 6.86 13.47
CA GLN A 60 0.56 5.74 14.40
C GLN A 60 -0.39 6.10 15.54
N GLU A 61 -0.40 7.35 16.00
CA GLU A 61 -1.35 7.82 17.01
C GLU A 61 -2.81 7.79 16.55
N LEU A 62 -3.08 7.85 15.22
CA LEU A 62 -4.43 7.84 14.63
C LEU A 62 -4.94 6.47 14.24
N ILE A 63 -4.07 5.52 13.88
CA ILE A 63 -4.51 4.22 13.37
C ILE A 63 -5.45 3.55 14.39
N GLY A 64 -6.67 3.25 13.96
CA GLY A 64 -7.73 2.62 14.77
C GLY A 64 -8.60 3.56 15.62
N ARG A 65 -8.36 4.88 15.62
CA ARG A 65 -9.07 5.86 16.46
C ARG A 65 -10.42 6.30 15.84
N THR A 66 -11.40 5.41 15.87
CA THR A 66 -12.73 5.67 15.28
C THR A 66 -13.50 6.79 15.99
N GLU A 67 -13.18 7.08 17.24
CA GLU A 67 -13.81 8.15 18.02
C GLU A 67 -13.49 9.57 17.52
N LEU A 68 -12.45 9.71 16.69
CA LEU A 68 -12.13 10.96 16.00
C LEU A 68 -13.02 11.21 14.77
N LEU A 69 -13.79 10.20 14.35
CA LEU A 69 -14.71 10.29 13.23
C LEU A 69 -16.14 10.55 13.70
N LYS A 70 -16.88 11.33 12.92
CA LYS A 70 -18.31 11.55 13.14
C LYS A 70 -19.06 11.55 11.82
N ALA A 71 -20.25 10.98 11.82
CA ALA A 71 -21.14 11.06 10.67
C ALA A 71 -21.52 12.52 10.40
N ARG A 72 -21.31 12.97 9.17
CA ARG A 72 -21.80 14.28 8.72
C ARG A 72 -23.28 14.15 8.38
N GLN A 73 -24.08 15.12 8.81
CA GLN A 73 -25.46 15.26 8.34
C GLN A 73 -25.43 15.80 6.91
N VAL A 74 -25.76 14.94 5.95
CA VAL A 74 -25.80 15.26 4.53
C VAL A 74 -27.11 14.76 3.94
N GLN A 75 -27.69 15.53 3.02
CA GLN A 75 -28.89 15.10 2.32
C GLN A 75 -28.49 14.09 1.23
N LEU A 76 -29.05 12.88 1.30
CA LEU A 76 -28.84 11.84 0.30
C LEU A 76 -29.98 11.86 -0.73
N ALA A 77 -29.68 11.51 -1.97
CA ALA A 77 -30.65 11.60 -3.06
C ALA A 77 -31.75 10.52 -3.01
N LYS A 78 -31.47 9.36 -2.40
CA LYS A 78 -32.33 8.16 -2.48
C LYS A 78 -32.87 7.69 -1.12
N THR A 79 -32.26 8.11 -0.03
CA THR A 79 -32.59 7.68 1.34
C THR A 79 -32.46 8.86 2.30
N GLN A 80 -33.02 8.75 3.49
CA GLN A 80 -32.92 9.83 4.48
C GLN A 80 -31.55 9.81 5.20
N ALA A 81 -31.02 8.62 5.47
CA ALA A 81 -29.73 8.43 6.12
C ALA A 81 -29.15 7.04 5.79
N LEU A 82 -27.89 6.83 6.19
CA LEU A 82 -27.24 5.52 6.28
C LEU A 82 -26.86 5.26 7.73
N ASP A 83 -27.03 4.02 8.18
CA ASP A 83 -26.43 3.59 9.43
C ASP A 83 -24.93 3.32 9.21
N LEU A 84 -24.08 4.07 9.91
CA LEU A 84 -22.62 3.96 9.85
C LEU A 84 -22.04 3.30 11.11
N SER A 85 -22.88 2.70 11.96
CA SER A 85 -22.48 2.04 13.20
C SER A 85 -21.37 1.00 12.96
N CYS A 86 -21.41 0.24 11.87
CA CYS A 86 -20.38 -0.75 11.54
C CYS A 86 -18.98 -0.15 11.27
N LEU A 87 -18.88 1.15 11.00
CA LEU A 87 -17.61 1.87 10.80
C LEU A 87 -17.18 2.66 12.03
N LEU A 88 -18.14 3.14 12.83
CA LEU A 88 -17.90 4.08 13.94
C LEU A 88 -18.01 3.43 15.32
N ALA A 89 -18.54 2.21 15.42
CA ALA A 89 -18.65 1.52 16.70
C ALA A 89 -17.26 1.39 17.35
N PRO A 90 -17.15 1.69 18.67
CA PRO A 90 -15.93 1.44 19.41
C PRO A 90 -15.54 -0.05 19.34
N ILE A 91 -14.25 -0.30 19.14
CA ILE A 91 -13.69 -1.65 19.21
C ILE A 91 -13.40 -1.94 20.68
N ALA A 92 -13.93 -3.04 21.22
CA ALA A 92 -13.66 -3.44 22.59
C ALA A 92 -12.16 -3.75 22.78
N GLY A 93 -11.53 -3.20 23.82
CA GLY A 93 -10.10 -3.37 24.07
C GLY A 93 -9.19 -2.45 23.26
N ALA A 94 -9.73 -1.49 22.50
CA ALA A 94 -8.93 -0.59 21.66
C ALA A 94 -8.00 0.35 22.44
N GLU A 95 -8.20 0.49 23.74
CA GLU A 95 -7.26 1.13 24.66
C GLU A 95 -5.90 0.41 24.68
N ASP A 96 -5.87 -0.91 24.47
CA ASP A 96 -4.64 -1.64 24.22
C ASP A 96 -4.24 -1.46 22.76
N ARG A 97 -3.13 -0.74 22.57
CA ARG A 97 -2.56 -0.42 21.26
C ARG A 97 -1.30 -1.23 20.94
N SER A 98 -1.07 -2.33 21.65
CA SER A 98 0.07 -3.25 21.44
C SER A 98 0.17 -3.78 20.00
N TRP A 99 -0.96 -3.92 19.31
CA TRP A 99 -1.05 -4.34 17.90
C TRP A 99 -0.42 -3.37 16.88
N LEU A 100 -0.06 -2.15 17.30
CA LEU A 100 0.72 -1.20 16.49
C LEU A 100 2.24 -1.42 16.62
N GLN A 101 2.68 -2.30 17.53
CA GLN A 101 4.07 -2.69 17.67
C GLN A 101 4.34 -3.86 16.73
N HIS A 102 5.07 -3.59 15.66
CA HIS A 102 5.45 -4.60 14.67
C HIS A 102 6.85 -5.12 14.97
N ALA A 103 7.07 -6.41 14.71
CA ALA A 103 8.41 -6.99 14.75
C ALA A 103 9.31 -6.31 13.71
N SER A 104 10.60 -6.16 14.01
CA SER A 104 11.60 -5.66 13.06
C SER A 104 11.95 -6.67 11.97
N GLU A 105 11.48 -7.91 12.12
CA GLU A 105 11.73 -9.02 11.22
C GLU A 105 10.42 -9.49 10.60
N ALA A 106 10.51 -10.00 9.37
CA ALA A 106 9.39 -10.62 8.70
C ALA A 106 8.99 -11.92 9.44
N HIS A 107 7.71 -12.30 9.29
CA HIS A 107 7.27 -13.61 9.78
C HIS A 107 8.04 -14.72 9.05
N SER A 108 8.59 -15.66 9.82
CA SER A 108 9.27 -16.84 9.30
C SER A 108 8.25 -17.93 8.93
N ASN A 109 8.59 -18.75 7.94
CA ASN A 109 7.88 -19.99 7.65
C ASN A 109 8.09 -21.07 8.73
N GLY A 110 8.96 -20.81 9.70
CA GLY A 110 9.53 -21.83 10.57
C GLY A 110 10.59 -22.66 9.84
N PRO A 111 11.07 -23.75 10.45
CA PRO A 111 12.07 -24.63 9.83
C PRO A 111 11.50 -25.32 8.58
N ILE A 112 12.17 -25.17 7.45
CA ILE A 112 11.83 -25.80 6.17
C ILE A 112 12.97 -26.70 5.67
N LEU A 113 12.68 -27.53 4.65
CA LEU A 113 13.68 -28.44 4.09
C LEU A 113 14.85 -27.68 3.46
N GLU A 114 14.56 -26.55 2.82
CA GLU A 114 15.52 -25.68 2.17
C GLU A 114 16.56 -25.15 3.16
N ASP A 115 16.20 -24.95 4.44
CA ASP A 115 17.16 -24.56 5.47
C ASP A 115 18.22 -25.65 5.68
N GLN A 116 17.84 -26.93 5.60
CA GLN A 116 18.76 -28.06 5.69
C GLN A 116 19.60 -28.20 4.43
N LEU A 117 18.99 -28.00 3.26
CA LEU A 117 19.70 -28.04 1.98
C LEU A 117 20.75 -26.92 1.91
N LEU A 118 20.39 -25.69 2.28
CA LEU A 118 21.31 -24.56 2.30
C LEU A 118 22.36 -24.65 3.42
N ALA A 119 22.18 -25.56 4.38
CA ALA A 119 23.21 -25.90 5.37
C ALA A 119 24.19 -26.98 4.87
N ASP A 120 23.89 -27.66 3.76
CA ASP A 120 24.78 -28.66 3.16
C ASP A 120 25.95 -27.98 2.42
N ALA A 121 27.17 -28.31 2.84
CA ALA A 121 28.38 -27.70 2.30
C ALA A 121 28.65 -28.07 0.83
N GLU A 122 28.26 -29.27 0.39
CA GLU A 122 28.41 -29.69 -0.99
C GLU A 122 27.44 -28.91 -1.88
N LEU A 123 26.19 -28.74 -1.42
CA LEU A 123 25.22 -27.92 -2.14
C LEU A 123 25.66 -26.46 -2.22
N MET A 124 26.12 -25.88 -1.12
CA MET A 124 26.59 -24.50 -1.12
C MET A 124 27.81 -24.30 -2.02
N ALA A 125 28.76 -25.25 -2.04
CA ALA A 125 29.90 -25.22 -2.96
C ALA A 125 29.46 -25.32 -4.43
N ALA A 126 28.46 -26.15 -4.75
CA ALA A 126 27.90 -26.23 -6.09
C ALA A 126 27.20 -24.93 -6.50
N ILE A 127 26.46 -24.28 -5.60
CA ILE A 127 25.81 -22.99 -5.87
C ILE A 127 26.85 -21.91 -6.14
N GLU A 128 27.87 -21.76 -5.27
CA GLU A 128 28.91 -20.75 -5.39
C GLU A 128 29.81 -20.98 -6.61
N GLY A 129 30.09 -22.24 -6.93
CA GLY A 129 30.90 -22.64 -8.08
C GLY A 129 30.15 -22.74 -9.40
N HIS A 130 28.83 -22.49 -9.43
CA HIS A 130 27.95 -22.78 -10.56
C HIS A 130 28.11 -24.23 -11.09
N GLY A 131 28.31 -25.18 -10.19
CA GLY A 131 28.59 -26.59 -10.46
C GLY A 131 27.37 -27.50 -10.32
N GLN A 132 27.62 -28.81 -10.21
CA GLN A 132 26.62 -29.85 -9.97
C GLN A 132 27.02 -30.65 -8.72
N LEU A 133 26.02 -31.14 -7.99
CA LEU A 133 26.22 -32.13 -6.94
C LEU A 133 26.66 -33.47 -7.58
N ALA A 134 27.53 -34.21 -6.89
CA ALA A 134 28.02 -35.51 -7.35
C ALA A 134 26.95 -36.62 -7.29
#